data_AF-A0A257JCG7-F1
#
_entry.id   AF-A0A257JCG7-F1
#
_cell.length_a   1.000
_cell.length_b   1.000
_cell.length_c   1.000
_cell.angle_alpha   90.00
_cell.angle_beta   90.00
_cell.angle_gamma   90.00
#
_symmetry.space_group_name_H-M   'P 1'
#
loop_
_entity.id
_entity.type
_entity.pdbx_description
1 polymer ?
#
loop_
_entity_poly.entity_id
_entity_poly.type
_entity_poly.pdbx_seq_one_letter_code
_entity_poly.pdbx_strand_id
1 'polypeptide(L)'
;LYNWPYRHLYVKGLGGKVAYAQLLDDASEITWLPPGRQVRGEGEGLRGLDPVAMPDDLLILELPVAKPGAVIPVIELFLKD
;
A
#
# COMPACT_ATOMS: atom_id res chain seq x y z
N LEU A 1 11.57 5.26 1.64
CA LEU A 1 10.63 5.39 2.77
C LEU A 1 11.39 5.81 4.01
N TYR A 2 11.12 7.01 4.52
CA TYR A 2 11.79 7.53 5.73
C TYR A 2 11.16 7.05 7.04
N ASN A 3 9.88 6.63 7.00
CA ASN A 3 9.21 5.96 8.09
C ASN A 3 8.56 4.67 7.56
N TRP A 4 8.68 3.56 8.29
CA TRP A 4 8.06 2.27 7.90
C TRP A 4 6.71 2.13 8.61
N PRO A 5 5.58 2.23 7.90
CA PRO A 5 4.26 2.18 8.52
C PRO A 5 3.90 0.76 8.95
N TYR A 6 2.92 0.65 9.85
CA TYR A 6 2.31 -0.64 10.14
C TYR A 6 1.36 -1.05 9.01
N ARG A 7 1.77 -2.05 8.23
CA ARG A 7 1.04 -2.71 7.13
C ARG A 7 0.60 -1.87 5.94
N HIS A 8 0.00 -0.70 6.10
CA HIS A 8 -0.60 0.02 4.97
C HIS A 8 0.18 1.29 4.64
N LEU A 9 0.48 1.48 3.35
CA LEU A 9 1.00 2.72 2.80
C LEU A 9 0.01 3.29 1.78
N TYR A 10 -0.46 4.50 2.04
CA TYR A 10 -1.44 5.20 1.23
C TYR A 10 -0.76 6.14 0.23
N VAL A 11 -1.08 5.99 -1.06
CA VAL A 11 -0.52 6.83 -2.13
C VAL A 11 -1.66 7.39 -2.98
N LYS A 12 -1.88 8.69 -2.86
CA LYS A 12 -2.92 9.41 -3.61
C LYS A 12 -2.54 9.58 -5.08
N GLY A 13 -3.52 9.50 -5.97
CA GLY A 13 -3.38 9.73 -7.41
C GLY A 13 -2.89 8.53 -8.22
N LEU A 14 -2.63 7.39 -7.58
CA LEU A 14 -2.14 6.15 -8.21
C LEU A 14 -3.12 4.97 -8.15
N GLY A 15 -4.31 5.16 -7.59
CA GLY A 15 -5.37 4.16 -7.59
C GLY A 15 -5.67 3.68 -9.01
N GLY A 16 -5.67 2.36 -9.19
CA GLY A 16 -5.92 1.72 -10.49
C GLY A 16 -4.81 1.85 -11.55
N LYS A 17 -3.73 2.62 -11.29
CA LYS A 17 -2.66 2.90 -12.28
C LYS A 17 -1.45 1.98 -12.19
N VAL A 18 -1.29 1.25 -11.10
CA VAL A 18 -0.15 0.35 -10.88
C VAL A 18 -0.44 -1.03 -11.48
N ALA A 19 0.52 -1.54 -12.25
CA ALA A 19 0.52 -2.89 -12.82
C ALA A 19 1.30 -3.87 -11.93
N TYR A 20 2.39 -3.43 -11.30
CA TYR A 20 3.24 -4.24 -10.42
C TYR A 20 4.00 -3.36 -9.41
N ALA A 21 4.37 -3.92 -8.26
CA ALA A 21 5.15 -3.23 -7.24
C ALA A 21 6.10 -4.20 -6.53
N GLN A 22 7.33 -3.73 -6.24
CA GLN A 22 8.33 -4.52 -5.52
C GLN A 22 9.24 -3.66 -4.64
N LEU A 23 9.89 -4.28 -3.66
CA LEU A 23 11.04 -3.67 -2.98
C LEU A 23 12.25 -3.69 -3.91
N LEU A 24 12.94 -2.55 -4.01
CA LEU A 24 14.09 -2.40 -4.91
C LEU A 24 15.31 -3.26 -4.47
N ASP A 25 15.43 -3.56 -3.18
CA ASP A 25 16.62 -4.20 -2.59
C ASP A 25 16.70 -5.70 -2.91
N ASP A 26 15.56 -6.40 -2.88
CA ASP A 26 15.49 -7.86 -2.99
C ASP A 26 14.43 -8.35 -4.00
N ALA A 27 13.77 -7.42 -4.71
CA ALA A 27 12.66 -7.70 -5.63
C ALA A 27 11.46 -8.41 -4.97
N SER A 28 11.32 -8.34 -3.65
CA SER A 28 10.14 -8.86 -2.95
C SER A 28 8.89 -8.12 -3.43
N GLU A 29 7.90 -8.88 -3.89
CA GLU A 29 6.63 -8.35 -4.38
C GLU A 29 5.84 -7.64 -3.25
N ILE A 30 5.24 -6.49 -3.58
CA ILE A 30 4.33 -5.75 -2.71
C ILE A 30 2.92 -5.79 -3.31
N THR A 31 1.97 -6.35 -2.58
CA THR A 31 0.56 -6.38 -2.98
C THR A 31 -0.15 -5.09 -2.59
N TRP A 32 -1.37 -4.90 -3.09
CA TRP A 32 -2.23 -3.78 -2.70
C TRP A 32 -3.70 -4.19 -2.66
N LEU A 33 -4.49 -3.41 -1.94
CA LEU A 33 -5.92 -3.63 -1.88
C LEU A 33 -6.59 -3.26 -3.22
N PRO A 34 -7.54 -4.07 -3.71
CA PRO A 34 -8.33 -3.74 -4.89
C PRO A 34 -9.04 -2.38 -4.76
N PRO A 35 -9.12 -1.58 -5.84
CA PRO A 35 -9.93 -0.36 -5.87
C PRO A 35 -11.38 -0.67 -5.47
N GLY A 36 -11.99 0.21 -4.67
CA GLY A 36 -13.37 0.04 -4.22
C GLY A 36 -13.60 -1.08 -3.18
N ARG A 37 -12.56 -1.82 -2.75
CA ARG A 37 -12.72 -2.76 -1.64
C ARG A 37 -12.90 -1.96 -0.35
N GLN A 38 -14.00 -2.24 0.36
CA GLN A 38 -14.18 -1.80 1.72
C GLN A 38 -13.04 -2.39 2.56
N VAL A 39 -12.10 -1.54 3.00
CA VAL A 39 -11.06 -1.97 3.92
C VAL A 39 -11.73 -2.23 5.26
N ARG A 40 -12.03 -3.49 5.56
CA ARG A 40 -12.43 -3.88 6.91
C ARG A 40 -11.19 -3.65 7.78
N GLY A 41 -11.16 -2.53 8.48
CA GLY A 41 -9.98 -2.07 9.20
C GLY A 41 -9.43 -3.13 10.16
N GLU A 42 -8.28 -3.72 9.82
CA GLU A 42 -7.46 -4.47 10.77
C GLU A 42 -6.49 -3.56 11.54
N GLY A 43 -6.68 -2.24 11.48
CA GLY A 43 -5.94 -1.25 12.27
C GLY A 43 -6.84 -0.57 13.29
N GLU A 44 -6.30 -0.24 14.46
CA GLU A 44 -7.00 0.32 15.62
C GLU A 44 -7.77 1.65 15.37
N GLY A 45 -7.61 2.28 14.20
CA GLY A 45 -8.33 3.52 13.84
C GLY A 45 -9.56 3.37 12.94
N LEU A 46 -9.89 2.15 12.48
CA LEU A 46 -10.95 1.92 11.48
C LEU A 46 -12.01 0.90 11.94
N ARG A 47 -11.95 0.44 13.20
CA ARG A 47 -12.96 -0.46 13.76
C ARG A 47 -14.24 0.31 14.08
N GLY A 48 -15.33 -0.04 13.42
CA GLY A 48 -16.67 0.47 13.72
C GLY A 48 -17.14 1.68 12.91
N LEU A 49 -16.36 2.12 11.92
CA LEU A 49 -16.85 3.06 10.92
C LEU A 49 -17.61 2.28 9.84
N ASP A 50 -18.78 2.79 9.44
CA ASP A 50 -19.43 2.36 8.20
C ASP A 50 -18.38 2.34 7.08
N PRO A 51 -18.46 1.39 6.12
CA PRO A 51 -17.49 1.29 5.06
C PRO A 51 -17.34 2.64 4.33
N VAL A 52 -16.28 3.37 4.67
CA VAL A 52 -15.94 4.61 3.99
C VAL A 52 -15.46 4.20 2.61
N ALA A 53 -16.21 4.58 1.59
CA ALA A 53 -15.77 4.44 0.21
C ALA A 53 -14.43 5.18 0.07
N MET A 54 -13.35 4.41 -0.12
CA MET A 54 -12.05 4.99 -0.36
C MET A 54 -12.06 5.65 -1.75
N PRO A 55 -11.36 6.78 -1.94
CA PRO A 55 -11.25 7.40 -3.25
C PRO A 55 -10.70 6.42 -4.29
N ASP A 56 -11.27 6.42 -5.49
CA ASP A 56 -10.83 5.53 -6.59
C ASP A 56 -9.38 5.79 -7.01
N ASP A 57 -8.86 6.98 -6.74
CA ASP A 57 -7.48 7.38 -7.02
C ASP A 57 -6.49 7.03 -5.90
N LEU A 58 -6.93 6.36 -4.83
CA LEU A 58 -6.08 5.96 -3.71
C LEU A 58 -5.50 4.55 -3.93
N LEU A 59 -4.17 4.44 -3.97
CA LEU A 59 -3.46 3.17 -3.89
C LEU A 59 -3.15 2.84 -2.42
N ILE A 60 -3.42 1.61 -2.00
CA ILE A 60 -3.14 1.12 -0.64
C ILE A 60 -2.20 -0.09 -0.74
N LEU A 61 -0.90 0.15 -0.62
CA LEU A 61 0.12 -0.90 -0.63
C LEU A 61 0.10 -1.65 0.71
N GLU A 62 0.24 -2.97 0.65
CA GLU A 62 0.37 -3.87 1.79
C GLU A 62 1.83 -4.21 2.03
N LEU A 63 2.43 -3.57 3.04
CA LEU A 63 3.82 -3.74 3.42
C LEU A 63 3.98 -4.85 4.47
N PRO A 64 5.12 -5.55 4.46
CA PRO A 64 5.54 -6.41 5.56
C PRO A 64 5.53 -5.65 6.90
N VAL A 65 5.14 -6.34 7.98
CA VAL A 65 5.19 -5.78 9.33
C VAL A 65 6.64 -5.46 9.73
N ALA A 66 7.57 -6.34 9.39
CA ALA A 66 8.99 -6.12 9.60
C ALA A 66 9.55 -5.17 8.52
N LYS A 67 10.29 -4.13 8.94
CA LYS A 67 11.02 -3.29 8.00
C LYS A 67 12.11 -4.12 7.29
N PRO A 68 12.28 -4.00 5.96
CA PRO A 68 13.39 -4.64 5.26
C PRO A 68 14.75 -4.07 5.68
N GLY A 69 15.82 -4.82 5.40
CA GLY A 69 17.18 -4.51 5.87
C GLY A 69 17.78 -3.22 5.28
N ALA A 70 17.26 -2.72 4.17
CA ALA A 70 17.70 -1.48 3.54
C ALA A 70 17.62 -0.27 4.49
N VAL A 71 18.68 0.57 4.47
CA VAL A 71 18.76 1.80 5.26
C VAL A 71 17.54 2.69 4.99
N ILE A 72 17.26 2.93 3.70
CA ILE A 72 16.06 3.62 3.21
C ILE A 72 15.37 2.68 2.20
N PRO A 73 14.29 1.98 2.59
CA PRO A 73 13.57 1.10 1.68
C PRO A 73 12.97 1.87 0.51
N VAL A 74 13.07 1.35 -0.71
CA VAL A 74 12.47 1.93 -1.92
C VAL A 74 11.47 0.93 -2.47
N ILE A 75 10.28 1.40 -2.79
CA ILE A 75 9.27 0.63 -3.50
C ILE A 75 9.28 1.11 -4.95
N GLU A 76 9.56 0.20 -5.86
CA GLU A 76 9.46 0.42 -7.29
C GLU A 76 8.04 0.12 -7.76
N LEU A 77 7.44 1.05 -8.50
CA LEU A 77 6.09 0.94 -9.04
C LEU A 77 6.15 0.91 -10.57
N PHE A 78 5.59 -0.14 -11.15
CA PHE A 78 5.40 -0.28 -12.58
C PHE A 78 3.98 0.17 -12.91
N LEU A 79 3.87 1.19 -13.76
CA LEU A 79 2.58 1.73 -14.16
C LEU A 79 2.01 0.94 -15.34
N LYS A 80 0.68 0.94 -15.46
CA LYS A 80 -0.01 0.51 -16.67
C LYS A 80 0.28 1.50 -17.81
N ASP A 81 0.23 1.00 -19.03
CA ASP A 81 0.25 1.80 -20.26
C ASP A 81 -0.97 2.73 -20.37
#